data_AF-A0A0A2LSG2-F1
#
_entry.id   AF-A0A0A2LSG2-F1
#
_cell.length_a   1.000
_cell.length_b   1.000
_cell.length_c   1.000
_cell.angle_alpha   90.00
_cell.angle_beta   90.00
_cell.angle_gamma   90.00
#
_symmetry.space_group_name_H-M   'P 1'
#
loop_
_entity.id
_entity.type
_entity.pdbx_description
1 polymer ?
#
loop_
_entity_poly.entity_id
_entity_poly.type
_entity_poly.pdbx_seq_one_letter_code
_entity_poly.pdbx_strand_id
1 'polypeptide(L)'
;MKTKNMFIVFVVVAVVQAFVPLKMIYDTEKINDEGTVYKFKTEPIDPNDPFRGKYITLRFEAENFKTTDSLMDMRQDVYVSVENDSEGYARVKEVLREEPEEGDYFKAKTGYLVSDELHLDFPFDRFYMEESKAPQAEVTYRKYSAAGNPKPAYALVAIKDGETYLKDVIVDDKPIREYVMEQQE
;
A
#
# COMPACT_ATOMS: atom_id res chain seq x y z
N MET A 1 39.91 -26.65 -19.59
CA MET A 1 38.56 -26.64 -20.21
C MET A 1 37.43 -26.76 -19.18
N LYS A 2 37.48 -27.68 -18.20
CA LYS A 2 36.42 -27.82 -17.16
C LYS A 2 36.16 -26.54 -16.34
N THR A 3 37.20 -25.82 -15.93
CA THR A 3 37.08 -24.56 -15.16
C THR A 3 36.45 -23.42 -15.94
N LYS A 4 36.75 -23.28 -17.23
CA LYS A 4 36.12 -22.27 -18.10
C LYS A 4 34.61 -22.50 -18.25
N ASN A 5 34.20 -23.75 -18.48
CA ASN A 5 32.79 -24.10 -18.60
C ASN A 5 32.05 -23.92 -17.26
N MET A 6 32.70 -24.29 -16.14
CA MET A 6 32.15 -24.11 -14.80
C MET A 6 31.99 -22.62 -14.43
N PHE A 7 32.93 -21.78 -14.84
CA PHE A 7 32.82 -20.32 -14.66
C PHE A 7 31.68 -19.72 -15.50
N ILE A 8 31.50 -20.16 -16.75
CA ILE A 8 30.37 -19.73 -17.60
C ILE A 8 29.04 -20.10 -16.94
N VAL A 9 28.89 -21.34 -16.45
CA VAL A 9 27.67 -21.78 -15.75
C VAL A 9 27.44 -20.95 -14.48
N PHE A 10 28.48 -20.66 -13.70
CA PHE A 10 28.37 -19.80 -12.52
C PHE A 10 27.85 -18.39 -12.88
N VAL A 11 28.39 -17.76 -13.91
CA VAL A 11 27.96 -16.43 -14.36
C VAL A 11 26.50 -16.46 -14.83
N VAL A 12 26.10 -17.48 -15.60
CA VAL A 12 24.71 -17.64 -16.05
C VAL A 12 23.77 -17.76 -14.85
N VAL A 13 24.10 -18.60 -13.87
CA VAL A 13 23.30 -18.74 -12.65
C VAL A 13 23.21 -17.43 -11.87
N ALA A 14 24.33 -16.72 -11.70
CA ALA A 14 24.35 -15.43 -11.02
C ALA A 14 23.47 -14.38 -11.72
N VAL A 15 23.48 -14.34 -13.06
CA VAL A 15 22.61 -13.44 -13.84
C VAL A 15 21.14 -13.81 -13.67
N VAL A 16 20.80 -15.09 -13.74
CA VAL A 16 19.41 -15.56 -13.53
C VAL A 16 18.93 -15.24 -12.11
N GLN A 17 19.79 -15.41 -11.11
CA GLN A 17 19.48 -15.07 -9.72
C GLN A 17 19.29 -13.57 -9.51
N ALA A 18 20.09 -12.72 -10.17
CA ALA A 18 19.96 -11.27 -10.09
C ALA A 18 18.76 -10.72 -10.89
N PHE A 19 18.31 -11.42 -11.93
CA PHE A 19 17.23 -10.96 -12.80
C PHE A 19 15.92 -10.73 -12.05
N VAL A 20 15.54 -11.65 -11.14
CA VAL A 20 14.28 -11.56 -10.39
C VAL A 20 14.20 -10.28 -9.53
N PRO A 21 15.14 -9.99 -8.61
CA PRO A 21 15.07 -8.76 -7.82
C PRO A 21 15.24 -7.49 -8.67
N LEU A 22 16.06 -7.52 -9.73
CA LEU A 22 16.19 -6.38 -10.64
C LEU A 22 14.87 -6.08 -11.36
N LYS A 23 14.16 -7.12 -11.81
CA LYS A 23 12.84 -6.96 -12.41
C LYS A 23 11.84 -6.39 -11.41
N MET A 24 11.83 -6.88 -10.16
CA MET A 24 10.95 -6.35 -9.12
C MET A 24 11.18 -4.85 -8.87
N ILE A 25 12.44 -4.42 -8.80
CA ILE A 25 12.79 -3.00 -8.65
C ILE A 25 12.31 -2.20 -9.85
N TYR A 26 12.57 -2.69 -11.06
CA TYR A 26 12.16 -2.01 -12.29
C TYR A 26 10.64 -1.86 -12.40
N ASP A 27 9.89 -2.93 -12.14
CA ASP A 27 8.42 -2.90 -12.19
C ASP A 27 7.86 -1.93 -11.14
N THR A 28 8.45 -1.89 -9.93
CA THR A 28 8.07 -0.96 -8.86
C THR A 28 8.34 0.50 -9.24
N GLU A 29 9.54 0.81 -9.76
CA GLU A 29 9.88 2.17 -10.20
C GLU A 29 9.00 2.63 -11.37
N LYS A 30 8.67 1.72 -12.29
CA LYS A 30 7.76 2.04 -13.39
C LYS A 30 6.36 2.42 -12.88
N ILE A 31 5.83 1.73 -11.86
CA ILE A 31 4.55 2.10 -11.23
C ILE A 31 4.68 3.43 -10.49
N ASN A 32 5.79 3.66 -9.81
CA ASN A 32 6.06 4.93 -9.13
C ASN A 32 6.11 6.11 -10.12
N ASP A 33 6.78 5.96 -11.27
CA ASP A 33 6.95 7.07 -12.22
C ASP A 33 5.75 7.27 -13.15
N GLU A 34 5.15 6.18 -13.63
CA GLU A 34 4.17 6.21 -14.71
C GLU A 34 2.75 5.83 -14.27
N GLY A 35 2.53 5.47 -13.00
CA GLY A 35 1.22 5.09 -12.48
C GLY A 35 0.34 6.29 -12.12
N THR A 36 -0.98 6.08 -12.22
CA THR A 36 -1.97 7.09 -11.80
C THR A 36 -1.99 7.17 -10.28
N VAL A 37 -1.84 8.38 -9.72
CA VAL A 37 -1.79 8.59 -8.26
C VAL A 37 -3.18 8.90 -7.71
N TYR A 38 -3.59 8.10 -6.73
CA TYR A 38 -4.86 8.18 -6.00
C TYR A 38 -4.62 8.55 -4.54
N LYS A 39 -5.56 9.31 -3.95
CA LYS A 39 -5.53 9.72 -2.53
C LYS A 39 -6.48 8.86 -1.71
N PHE A 40 -5.98 7.87 -1.00
CA PHE A 40 -6.83 7.03 -0.14
C PHE A 40 -6.91 7.60 1.26
N LYS A 41 -8.12 7.90 1.76
CA LYS A 41 -8.31 8.33 3.14
C LYS A 41 -7.89 7.20 4.08
N THR A 42 -7.04 7.54 5.05
CA THR A 42 -6.54 6.58 6.05
C THR A 42 -7.06 6.93 7.43
N GLU A 43 -7.54 5.91 8.13
CA GLU A 43 -7.87 5.95 9.54
C GLU A 43 -6.63 6.06 10.43
N PRO A 44 -6.82 6.30 11.74
CA PRO A 44 -5.74 6.51 12.68
C PRO A 44 -4.71 5.34 12.63
N ILE A 45 -3.48 5.71 12.24
CA ILE A 45 -2.27 4.91 12.04
C ILE A 45 -1.83 4.09 13.28
N ASP A 46 -1.62 2.77 13.19
CA ASP A 46 -1.10 1.97 14.32
C ASP A 46 0.40 1.63 14.16
N PRO A 47 1.31 2.17 15.00
CA PRO A 47 2.74 1.88 14.96
C PRO A 47 3.13 0.70 15.89
N ASN A 48 3.54 -0.44 15.33
CA ASN A 48 4.73 -1.24 15.74
C ASN A 48 4.69 -2.72 15.29
N ASP A 49 5.88 -3.23 14.92
CA ASP A 49 6.32 -4.61 15.14
C ASP A 49 7.82 -4.59 15.52
N PRO A 50 8.23 -5.06 16.72
CA PRO A 50 9.59 -4.94 17.22
C PRO A 50 10.64 -5.81 16.49
N PHE A 51 10.26 -6.65 15.53
CA PHE A 51 11.18 -7.56 14.84
C PHE A 51 11.31 -7.34 13.33
N ARG A 52 10.56 -6.40 12.72
CA ARG A 52 10.46 -6.25 11.25
C ARG A 52 10.83 -4.86 10.70
N GLY A 53 11.50 -4.05 11.51
CA GLY A 53 11.73 -2.64 11.22
C GLY A 53 10.49 -1.79 11.52
N LYS A 54 10.65 -0.47 11.57
CA LYS A 54 9.54 0.42 11.92
C LYS A 54 8.71 0.72 10.68
N TYR A 55 7.52 0.14 10.65
CA TYR A 55 6.47 0.49 9.72
C TYR A 55 5.26 0.99 10.49
N ILE A 56 4.39 1.69 9.79
CA ILE A 56 3.05 2.00 10.25
C ILE A 56 2.03 1.18 9.48
N THR A 57 1.01 0.70 10.19
CA THR A 57 -0.14 0.04 9.57
C THR A 57 -1.16 1.09 9.21
N LEU A 58 -1.59 1.08 7.95
CA LEU A 58 -2.64 1.92 7.40
C LEU A 58 -3.93 1.12 7.36
N ARG A 59 -5.03 1.80 7.64
CA ARG A 59 -6.39 1.31 7.44
C ARG A 59 -7.10 2.31 6.56
N PHE A 60 -7.80 1.87 5.53
CA PHE A 60 -8.42 2.79 4.58
C PHE A 60 -9.93 2.79 4.73
N GLU A 61 -10.53 3.97 4.67
CA GLU A 61 -12.00 4.09 4.68
C GLU A 61 -12.63 3.28 3.52
N ALA A 62 -11.95 3.25 2.38
CA ALA A 62 -12.35 2.53 1.18
C ALA A 62 -12.24 0.99 1.28
N GLU A 63 -11.68 0.43 2.36
CA GLU A 63 -11.66 -1.02 2.59
C GLU A 63 -13.06 -1.57 2.85
N ASN A 64 -13.99 -0.73 3.31
CA ASN A 64 -15.37 -1.15 3.53
C ASN A 64 -16.22 -0.77 2.31
N PHE A 65 -16.63 -1.79 1.56
CA PHE A 65 -17.40 -1.64 0.34
C PHE A 65 -18.81 -2.20 0.50
N LYS A 66 -19.83 -1.40 0.16
CA LYS A 66 -21.21 -1.87 0.17
C LYS A 66 -21.49 -2.72 -1.06
N THR A 67 -21.82 -3.99 -0.84
CA THR A 67 -22.15 -4.93 -1.89
C THR A 67 -23.48 -5.62 -1.62
N THR A 68 -24.22 -5.90 -2.69
CA THR A 68 -25.41 -6.76 -2.63
C THR A 68 -25.05 -8.22 -2.97
N ASP A 69 -23.82 -8.48 -3.42
CA ASP A 69 -23.34 -9.82 -3.73
C ASP A 69 -22.98 -10.57 -2.45
N SER A 70 -23.92 -11.41 -1.98
CA SER A 70 -23.73 -12.25 -0.79
C SER A 70 -22.86 -13.49 -1.04
N LEU A 71 -22.36 -13.70 -2.26
CA LEU A 71 -21.58 -14.88 -2.68
C LEU A 71 -20.08 -14.61 -2.73
N MET A 72 -19.57 -13.60 -2.00
CA MET A 72 -18.13 -13.41 -1.88
C MET A 72 -17.57 -14.32 -0.79
N ASP A 73 -16.69 -15.23 -1.19
CA ASP A 73 -15.96 -16.07 -0.26
C ASP A 73 -14.91 -15.24 0.49
N MET A 74 -14.56 -15.63 1.72
CA MET A 74 -13.46 -15.00 2.46
C MET A 74 -12.10 -15.34 1.81
N ARG A 75 -11.19 -14.36 1.82
CA ARG A 75 -9.79 -14.45 1.33
C ARG A 75 -9.67 -14.75 -0.17
N GLN A 76 -10.72 -14.47 -0.94
CA GLN A 76 -10.74 -14.60 -2.38
C GLN A 76 -9.98 -13.43 -3.02
N ASP A 77 -9.18 -13.72 -4.05
CA ASP A 77 -8.55 -12.68 -4.84
C ASP A 77 -9.60 -12.01 -5.76
N VAL A 78 -9.66 -10.68 -5.70
CA VAL A 78 -10.60 -9.85 -6.46
C VAL A 78 -9.88 -8.65 -7.07
N TYR A 79 -10.46 -8.07 -8.11
CA TYR A 79 -10.00 -6.85 -8.75
C TYR A 79 -10.85 -5.68 -8.28
N VAL A 80 -10.21 -4.65 -7.73
CA VAL A 80 -10.87 -3.46 -7.19
C VAL A 80 -10.65 -2.32 -8.16
N SER A 81 -11.72 -1.86 -8.79
CA SER A 81 -11.70 -0.67 -9.65
C SER A 81 -11.86 0.59 -8.81
N VAL A 82 -11.12 1.64 -9.15
CA VAL A 82 -11.07 2.88 -8.37
C VAL A 82 -11.57 4.09 -9.14
N GLU A 83 -12.14 5.04 -8.40
CA GLU A 83 -12.49 6.35 -8.91
C GLU A 83 -12.28 7.43 -7.84
N ASN A 84 -12.22 8.69 -8.26
CA ASN A 84 -12.17 9.81 -7.33
C ASN A 84 -13.58 10.30 -6.98
N ASP A 85 -13.80 10.61 -5.71
CA ASP A 85 -14.99 11.31 -5.23
C ASP A 85 -14.95 12.81 -5.59
N SER A 86 -15.98 13.55 -5.15
CA SER A 86 -16.08 15.00 -5.40
C SER A 86 -15.01 15.84 -4.70
N GLU A 87 -14.36 15.30 -3.67
CA GLU A 87 -13.28 15.94 -2.92
C GLU A 87 -11.89 15.56 -3.48
N GLY A 88 -11.83 14.65 -4.45
CA GLY A 88 -10.59 14.16 -5.06
C GLY A 88 -9.91 13.03 -4.28
N TYR A 89 -10.64 12.33 -3.41
CA TYR A 89 -10.18 11.13 -2.73
C TYR A 89 -10.66 9.87 -3.45
N ALA A 90 -9.84 8.83 -3.40
CA ALA A 90 -10.10 7.56 -4.02
C ALA A 90 -11.14 6.76 -3.24
N ARG A 91 -12.11 6.21 -3.97
CA ARG A 91 -13.10 5.26 -3.47
C ARG A 91 -13.15 4.03 -4.36
N VAL A 92 -13.61 2.92 -3.79
CA VAL A 92 -13.91 1.72 -4.56
C VAL A 92 -15.13 1.99 -5.43
N LYS A 93 -14.96 1.86 -6.75
CA LYS A 93 -16.04 1.94 -7.72
C LYS A 93 -16.77 0.61 -7.82
N GLU A 94 -16.02 -0.48 -7.96
CA GLU A 94 -16.54 -1.82 -8.17
C GLU A 94 -15.52 -2.88 -7.75
N VAL A 95 -16.03 -4.04 -7.32
CA VAL A 95 -15.24 -5.23 -7.00
C VAL A 95 -15.62 -6.33 -8.00
N LEU A 96 -14.63 -6.80 -8.75
CA LEU A 96 -14.79 -7.75 -9.85
C LEU A 96 -14.03 -9.05 -9.55
N ARG A 97 -14.57 -10.18 -10.04
CA ARG A 97 -13.88 -11.49 -9.97
C ARG A 97 -12.90 -11.70 -11.12
N GLU A 98 -13.07 -10.94 -12.20
CA GLU A 98 -12.24 -10.96 -13.40
C GLU A 98 -11.57 -9.60 -13.60
N GLU A 99 -10.48 -9.60 -14.34
CA GLU A 99 -9.70 -8.40 -14.63
C GLU A 99 -10.52 -7.44 -15.50
N PRO A 100 -10.68 -6.16 -15.10
CA PRO A 100 -11.43 -5.19 -15.90
C PRO A 100 -10.69 -4.84 -17.20
N GLU A 101 -11.45 -4.61 -18.28
CA GLU A 101 -10.90 -4.22 -19.58
C GLU A 101 -10.41 -2.76 -19.62
N GLU A 102 -11.00 -1.89 -18.79
CA GLU A 102 -10.74 -0.45 -18.78
C GLU A 102 -10.69 0.12 -17.36
N GLY A 103 -9.92 1.21 -17.21
CA GLY A 103 -9.77 1.94 -15.96
C GLY A 103 -8.65 1.42 -15.07
N ASP A 104 -8.36 2.18 -14.02
CA ASP A 104 -7.36 1.80 -13.02
C ASP A 104 -7.98 0.85 -11.99
N TYR A 105 -7.24 -0.23 -11.71
CA TYR A 105 -7.64 -1.27 -10.77
C TYR A 105 -6.43 -1.84 -10.05
N PHE A 106 -6.68 -2.54 -8.95
CA PHE A 106 -5.66 -3.31 -8.25
C PHE A 106 -6.22 -4.62 -7.68
N LYS A 107 -5.34 -5.57 -7.38
CA LYS A 107 -5.73 -6.82 -6.73
C LYS A 107 -5.86 -6.64 -5.22
N ALA A 108 -6.96 -7.11 -4.66
CA ALA A 108 -7.20 -7.15 -3.21
C ALA A 108 -7.71 -8.53 -2.80
N LYS A 109 -7.75 -8.79 -1.49
CA LYS A 109 -8.44 -9.97 -0.96
C LYS A 109 -9.74 -9.57 -0.30
N THR A 110 -10.78 -10.39 -0.47
CA THR A 110 -12.01 -10.24 0.30
C THR A 110 -11.75 -10.62 1.75
N GLY A 111 -12.26 -9.79 2.65
CA GLY A 111 -12.27 -10.01 4.09
C GLY A 111 -13.59 -10.62 4.55
N TYR A 112 -14.05 -10.19 5.72
CA TYR A 112 -15.36 -10.57 6.24
C TYR A 112 -16.47 -9.78 5.55
N LEU A 113 -17.63 -10.42 5.35
CA LEU A 113 -18.86 -9.80 4.89
C LEU A 113 -19.84 -9.76 6.06
N VAL A 114 -20.25 -8.55 6.48
CA VAL A 114 -21.23 -8.35 7.56
C VAL A 114 -22.40 -7.56 6.98
N SER A 115 -23.57 -8.20 6.93
CA SER A 115 -24.76 -7.65 6.26
C SER A 115 -24.48 -7.38 4.77
N ASP A 116 -24.38 -6.11 4.37
CA ASP A 116 -24.09 -5.62 3.03
C ASP A 116 -22.71 -4.95 2.93
N GLU A 117 -21.89 -5.03 3.99
CA GLU A 117 -20.58 -4.38 4.06
C GLU A 117 -19.47 -5.44 3.97
N LEU A 118 -18.77 -5.41 2.83
CA LEU A 118 -17.62 -6.26 2.54
C LEU A 118 -16.35 -5.52 2.95
N HIS A 119 -15.56 -6.12 3.82
CA HIS A 119 -14.20 -5.68 4.07
C HIS A 119 -13.27 -6.18 2.97
N LEU A 120 -12.34 -5.34 2.51
CA LEU A 120 -11.31 -5.64 1.53
C LEU A 120 -9.94 -5.46 2.17
N ASP A 121 -9.08 -6.47 2.05
CA ASP A 121 -7.69 -6.37 2.47
C ASP A 121 -6.89 -5.77 1.31
N PHE A 122 -6.51 -4.50 1.43
CA PHE A 122 -5.69 -3.83 0.42
C PHE A 122 -4.22 -4.28 0.51
N PRO A 123 -3.49 -4.41 -0.61
CA PRO A 123 -2.11 -4.89 -0.61
C PRO A 123 -1.07 -3.84 -0.17
N PHE A 124 -1.51 -2.61 0.15
CA PHE A 124 -0.68 -1.46 0.49
C PHE A 124 -0.97 -0.92 1.90
N ASP A 125 -1.22 -1.82 2.85
CA ASP A 125 -1.54 -1.54 4.27
C ASP A 125 -0.33 -1.14 5.12
N ARG A 126 0.90 -1.16 4.58
CA ARG A 126 2.13 -0.92 5.35
C ARG A 126 3.01 0.14 4.72
N PHE A 127 3.34 1.16 5.51
CA PHE A 127 4.32 2.17 5.12
C PHE A 127 5.59 2.05 5.94
N TYR A 128 6.69 1.67 5.27
CA TYR A 128 8.00 1.51 5.89
C TYR A 128 8.70 2.85 6.06
N MET A 129 9.33 3.05 7.22
CA MET A 129 10.09 4.26 7.54
C MET A 129 11.42 3.93 8.22
N GLU A 130 12.33 4.91 8.24
CA GLU A 130 13.63 4.75 8.89
C GLU A 130 13.48 4.52 10.41
N GLU A 131 14.18 3.54 10.96
CA GLU A 131 14.02 3.09 12.35
C GLU A 131 14.47 4.13 13.40
N SER A 132 15.49 4.92 13.08
CA SER A 132 16.02 6.01 13.91
C SER A 132 14.96 7.08 14.23
N LYS A 133 13.90 7.12 13.41
CA LYS A 133 12.92 8.18 13.31
C LYS A 133 11.58 7.82 14.00
N ALA A 134 11.15 6.56 13.99
CA ALA A 134 9.78 6.25 14.42
C ALA A 134 9.35 6.37 15.91
N PRO A 135 10.22 6.44 16.96
CA PRO A 135 9.72 6.65 18.32
C PRO A 135 8.97 7.98 18.51
N GLN A 136 9.39 9.01 17.77
CA GLN A 136 8.82 10.36 17.87
C GLN A 136 7.51 10.48 17.09
N ALA A 137 7.39 9.78 15.96
CA ALA A 137 6.13 9.64 15.22
C ALA A 137 5.06 8.95 16.08
N GLU A 138 5.42 7.87 16.77
CA GLU A 138 4.51 7.14 17.66
C GLU A 138 4.04 7.97 18.86
N VAL A 139 4.94 8.72 19.52
CA VAL A 139 4.56 9.59 20.66
C VAL A 139 3.63 10.72 20.22
N THR A 140 3.94 11.36 19.09
CA THR A 140 3.15 12.46 18.53
C THR A 140 1.76 11.97 18.14
N TYR A 141 1.72 10.84 17.46
CA TYR A 141 0.49 10.21 17.04
C TYR A 141 -0.37 9.73 18.23
N ARG A 142 0.22 9.05 19.24
CA ARG A 142 -0.50 8.67 20.47
C ARG A 142 -1.08 9.87 21.21
N LYS A 143 -0.38 11.01 21.24
CA LYS A 143 -0.88 12.25 21.84
C LYS A 143 -2.08 12.82 21.07
N TYR A 144 -2.06 12.79 19.74
CA TYR A 144 -3.17 13.26 18.91
C TYR A 144 -4.40 12.35 19.01
N SER A 145 -4.22 11.02 18.96
CA SER A 145 -5.33 10.07 19.14
C SER A 145 -5.95 10.15 20.54
N ALA A 146 -5.14 10.39 21.58
CA ALA A 146 -5.63 10.59 22.95
C ALA A 146 -6.38 11.92 23.16
N ALA A 147 -6.14 12.93 22.32
CA ALA A 147 -6.80 14.24 22.39
C ALA A 147 -8.19 14.26 21.71
N GLY A 148 -8.64 13.14 21.14
CA GLY A 148 -9.95 13.02 20.49
C GLY A 148 -10.10 13.80 19.18
N ASN A 149 -8.98 14.26 18.61
CA ASN A 149 -8.95 15.07 17.39
C ASN A 149 -7.96 14.43 16.38
N PRO A 150 -8.34 13.30 15.77
CA PRO A 150 -7.49 12.65 14.76
C PRO A 150 -7.32 13.62 13.58
N LYS A 151 -6.08 13.88 13.20
CA LYS A 151 -5.80 14.71 12.04
C LYS A 151 -6.19 13.96 10.77
N PRO A 152 -6.73 14.65 9.74
CA PRO A 152 -6.99 14.01 8.46
C PRO A 152 -5.68 13.47 7.88
N ALA A 153 -5.71 12.21 7.46
CA ALA A 153 -4.59 11.52 6.86
C ALA A 153 -5.02 10.82 5.57
N TYR A 154 -4.13 10.80 4.59
CA TYR A 154 -4.35 10.06 3.35
C TYR A 154 -3.05 9.51 2.79
N ALA A 155 -3.13 8.35 2.15
CA ALA A 155 -2.03 7.77 1.42
C ALA A 155 -2.06 8.18 -0.05
N LEU A 156 -0.88 8.38 -0.62
CA LEU A 156 -0.66 8.52 -2.05
C LEU A 156 -0.30 7.16 -2.63
N VAL A 157 -1.21 6.55 -3.39
CA VAL A 157 -1.01 5.23 -3.99
C VAL A 157 -1.01 5.37 -5.50
N ALA A 158 0.08 4.96 -6.14
CA ALA A 158 0.16 4.84 -7.59
C ALA A 158 -0.39 3.49 -8.02
N ILE A 159 -1.21 3.48 -9.07
CA ILE A 159 -1.82 2.28 -9.63
C ILE A 159 -1.44 2.19 -11.11
N LYS A 160 -1.02 0.99 -11.54
CA LYS A 160 -0.70 0.71 -12.95
C LYS A 160 -0.76 -0.78 -13.23
N ASP A 161 -1.46 -1.17 -14.29
CA ASP A 161 -1.53 -2.56 -14.79
C ASP A 161 -1.90 -3.58 -13.68
N GLY A 162 -2.80 -3.21 -12.76
CA GLY A 162 -3.23 -4.05 -11.64
C GLY A 162 -2.29 -4.08 -10.42
N GLU A 163 -1.13 -3.43 -10.51
CA GLU A 163 -0.12 -3.31 -9.47
C GLU A 163 -0.19 -1.96 -8.77
N THR A 164 0.35 -1.90 -7.55
CA THR A 164 0.27 -0.70 -6.69
C THR A 164 1.60 -0.33 -6.07
N TYR A 165 1.79 0.97 -5.84
CA TYR A 165 2.94 1.48 -5.10
C TYR A 165 2.53 2.59 -4.14
N LEU A 166 2.75 2.39 -2.84
CA LEU A 166 2.50 3.36 -1.80
C LEU A 166 3.64 4.40 -1.76
N LYS A 167 3.41 5.56 -2.36
CA LYS A 167 4.41 6.63 -2.48
C LYS A 167 4.70 7.30 -1.15
N ASP A 168 3.65 7.74 -0.46
CA ASP A 168 3.76 8.48 0.79
C ASP A 168 2.45 8.44 1.58
N VAL A 169 2.52 8.90 2.83
CA VAL A 169 1.38 9.13 3.70
C VAL A 169 1.41 10.58 4.16
N ILE A 170 0.35 11.32 3.89
CA ILE A 170 0.21 12.73 4.26
C ILE A 170 -0.66 12.81 5.50
N VAL A 171 -0.21 13.55 6.50
CA VAL A 171 -0.96 13.83 7.73
C VAL A 171 -0.98 15.33 7.91
N ASP A 172 -2.16 15.97 7.96
CA ASP A 172 -2.26 17.43 8.15
C ASP A 172 -1.35 18.20 7.16
N ASP A 173 -1.53 17.88 5.88
CA ASP A 173 -0.85 18.46 4.71
C ASP A 173 0.67 18.35 4.66
N LYS A 174 1.29 17.59 5.56
CA LYS A 174 2.72 17.29 5.52
C LYS A 174 2.99 15.80 5.35
N PRO A 175 4.01 15.40 4.59
CA PRO A 175 4.47 14.02 4.54
C PRO A 175 4.80 13.50 5.92
N ILE A 176 4.39 12.28 6.25
CA ILE A 176 4.67 11.68 7.55
C ILE A 176 6.17 11.59 7.82
N ARG A 177 6.98 11.49 6.77
CA ARG A 177 8.44 11.51 6.82
C ARG A 177 9.01 12.82 7.38
N GLU A 178 8.34 13.95 7.16
CA GLU A 178 8.76 15.28 7.62
C GLU A 178 8.42 15.55 9.09
N TYR A 179 7.30 15.01 9.60
CA TYR A 179 6.99 15.08 11.03
C TYR A 179 8.09 14.47 11.90
N VAL A 180 8.86 13.55 11.32
CA VAL A 180 9.97 12.93 12.02
C VAL A 180 11.26 13.76 11.99
N MET A 181 11.30 14.81 11.16
CA MET A 181 12.45 15.70 11.03
C MET A 181 12.25 17.03 11.80
N GLU A 182 11.03 17.57 11.87
CA GLU A 182 10.74 18.88 12.52
C GLU A 182 10.87 18.91 14.05
N GLN A 183 11.01 17.76 14.73
CA GLN A 183 11.11 17.69 16.21
C GLN A 183 12.56 17.51 16.70
N GLN A 184 13.55 17.70 15.81
CA GLN A 184 14.99 17.58 16.13
C GLN A 184 15.71 18.93 16.31
N GLU A 185 15.01 20.06 16.16
CA GLU A 185 15.49 21.41 16.53
C GLU A 185 14.85 21.89 17.83
#